data_AF-A0A382WD30-F1
#
_entry.id   AF-A0A382WD30-F1
#
_cell.length_a   1.000
_cell.length_b   1.000
_cell.length_c   1.000
_cell.angle_alpha   90.00
_cell.angle_beta   90.00
_cell.angle_gamma   90.00
#
_symmetry.space_group_name_H-M   'P 1'
#
loop_
_entity.id
_entity.type
_entity.pdbx_description
1 polymer ?
#
loop_
_entity_poly.entity_id
_entity_poly.type
_entity_poly.pdbx_seq_one_letter_code
_entity_poly.pdbx_strand_id
1 'polypeptide(L)'
;AEDVGMRWPIDKDDVEDLFEVLQKRDIREPANWSRRFKNHQEKLKSGDVYQVAEVVRNLALRDQAKGLSAGEKTLYTKALSVLVSELAFALNTPEEKAMAKVEGALS
;
A
#
# COMPACT_ATOMS: atom_id res chain seq x y z
N ALA A 1 -24.61 1.28 11.39
CA ALA A 1 -23.73 0.09 11.35
C ALA A 1 -22.34 0.60 11.63
N GLU A 2 -21.70 0.03 12.64
CA GLU A 2 -20.53 0.54 13.33
C GLU A 2 -19.28 0.34 12.46
N ASP A 3 -18.83 1.40 11.80
CA ASP A 3 -17.54 1.42 11.11
C ASP A 3 -16.47 1.88 12.11
N VAL A 4 -16.19 0.99 13.08
CA VAL A 4 -15.17 1.25 14.09
C VAL A 4 -13.84 1.17 13.38
N GLY A 5 -13.25 2.33 13.07
CA GLY A 5 -11.90 2.50 12.54
C GLY A 5 -10.82 2.06 13.54
N MET A 6 -10.89 0.81 13.97
CA MET A 6 -9.88 0.16 14.78
C MET A 6 -8.79 -0.32 13.84
N ARG A 7 -7.64 0.37 13.88
CA ARG A 7 -6.38 -0.20 13.42
C ARG A 7 -6.15 -1.48 14.23
N TRP A 8 -6.45 -2.64 13.66
CA TRP A 8 -5.96 -3.88 14.24
C TRP A 8 -4.44 -3.91 14.07
N PRO A 9 -3.67 -4.15 15.15
CA PRO A 9 -2.26 -4.47 15.02
C PRO A 9 -2.13 -5.65 14.06
N ILE A 10 -1.22 -5.54 13.09
CA ILE A 10 -0.94 -6.60 12.12
C ILE A 10 -0.19 -7.69 12.87
N ASP A 11 -0.79 -8.88 13.00
CA ASP A 11 -0.08 -10.04 13.51
C ASP A 11 0.82 -10.63 12.42
N LYS A 12 1.74 -11.52 12.79
CA LYS A 12 2.66 -12.11 11.81
C LYS A 12 1.95 -12.88 10.70
N ASP A 13 0.83 -13.51 11.01
CA ASP A 13 -0.01 -14.22 10.05
C ASP A 13 -0.63 -13.26 9.01
N ASP A 14 -1.00 -12.04 9.41
CA ASP A 14 -1.54 -11.01 8.50
C ASP A 14 -0.47 -10.48 7.53
N VAL A 15 0.82 -10.62 7.84
CA VAL A 15 1.90 -10.16 6.97
C VAL A 15 1.97 -10.99 5.70
N GLU A 16 1.74 -12.30 5.77
CA GLU A 16 1.72 -13.18 4.59
C GLU A 16 0.58 -12.78 3.65
N ASP A 17 -0.63 -12.58 4.18
CA ASP A 17 -1.79 -12.10 3.43
C ASP A 17 -1.52 -10.72 2.78
N LEU A 18 -0.83 -9.83 3.49
CA LEU A 18 -0.43 -8.53 2.95
C LEU A 18 0.50 -8.67 1.75
N PHE A 19 1.46 -9.60 1.80
CA PHE A 19 2.34 -9.89 0.67
C PHE A 19 1.57 -10.48 -0.52
N GLU A 20 0.57 -11.33 -0.29
CA GLU A 20 -0.31 -11.78 -1.37
C GLU A 20 -1.07 -10.62 -2.03
N VAL A 21 -1.52 -9.65 -1.23
CA VAL A 21 -2.15 -8.43 -1.75
C VAL A 21 -1.15 -7.67 -2.61
N LEU A 22 0.09 -7.45 -2.16
CA LEU A 22 1.12 -6.75 -2.92
C LEU A 22 1.47 -7.43 -4.26
N GLN A 23 1.44 -8.77 -4.30
CA GLN A 23 1.78 -9.55 -5.50
C GLN A 23 0.63 -9.65 -6.53
N LYS A 24 -0.61 -9.29 -6.16
CA LYS A 24 -1.76 -9.36 -7.07
C LYS A 24 -1.64 -8.35 -8.23
N ARG A 25 -1.58 -8.87 -9.45
CA ARG A 25 -1.48 -8.06 -10.68
C ARG A 25 -2.82 -7.69 -11.32
N ASP A 26 -3.92 -8.34 -10.91
CA ASP A 26 -5.27 -7.98 -11.39
C ASP A 26 -5.82 -6.76 -10.63
N ILE A 27 -5.60 -5.57 -11.20
CA ILE A 27 -6.04 -4.31 -10.61
C ILE A 27 -7.42 -3.92 -11.18
N ARG A 28 -8.42 -3.85 -10.30
CA ARG A 28 -9.72 -3.26 -10.61
C ARG A 28 -9.79 -1.82 -10.10
N GLU A 29 -9.57 -0.87 -11.00
CA GLU A 29 -9.63 0.56 -10.67
C GLU A 29 -10.56 1.35 -11.60
N PRO A 30 -11.11 2.48 -11.13
CA PRO A 30 -11.84 3.40 -11.98
C PRO A 30 -10.96 3.90 -13.13
N ALA A 31 -11.46 3.85 -14.36
CA ALA A 31 -10.75 4.37 -15.54
C ALA A 31 -10.47 5.89 -15.45
N ASN A 32 -11.27 6.64 -14.68
CA ASN A 32 -11.11 8.08 -14.49
C ASN A 32 -10.00 8.38 -13.47
N TRP A 33 -8.94 9.05 -13.93
CA TRP A 33 -7.78 9.44 -13.13
C TRP A 33 -8.14 10.19 -11.84
N SER A 34 -8.99 11.21 -11.91
CA SER A 34 -9.35 12.03 -10.75
C SER A 34 -10.05 11.21 -9.67
N ARG A 35 -10.87 10.24 -10.10
CA ARG A 35 -11.59 9.33 -9.18
C ARG A 35 -10.64 8.32 -8.57
N ARG A 36 -9.68 7.78 -9.33
CA ARG A 36 -8.62 6.91 -8.82
C ARG A 36 -7.76 7.62 -7.78
N PHE A 37 -7.28 8.82 -8.09
CA PHE A 37 -6.43 9.59 -7.19
C PHE A 37 -7.14 9.90 -5.86
N LYS A 38 -8.42 10.32 -5.92
CA LYS A 38 -9.23 10.54 -4.72
C LYS A 38 -9.41 9.26 -3.90
N ASN A 39 -9.70 8.13 -4.56
CA ASN A 39 -9.85 6.84 -3.89
C ASN A 39 -8.56 6.40 -3.17
N HIS A 40 -7.38 6.60 -3.79
CA HIS A 40 -6.10 6.33 -3.13
C HIS A 40 -5.87 7.21 -1.90
N GLN A 41 -6.24 8.50 -1.99
CA GLN A 41 -6.13 9.40 -0.84
C GLN A 41 -7.08 9.00 0.30
N GLU A 42 -8.29 8.55 -0.01
CA GLU A 42 -9.26 8.06 0.99
C GLU A 42 -8.76 6.78 1.66
N LYS A 43 -8.24 5.82 0.87
CA LYS A 43 -7.60 4.59 1.36
C LYS A 43 -6.38 4.85 2.25
N LEU A 44 -5.59 5.87 1.94
CA LEU A 44 -4.45 6.23 2.78
C LEU A 44 -4.89 6.87 4.11
N LYS A 45 -6.05 7.55 4.12
CA LYS A 45 -6.62 8.20 5.31
C LYS A 45 -7.35 7.24 6.23
N SER A 46 -7.88 6.13 5.72
CA SER A 46 -8.57 5.11 6.53
C SER A 46 -7.63 4.50 7.58
N GLY A 47 -6.33 4.42 7.26
CA GLY A 47 -5.32 3.86 8.14
C GLY A 47 -5.30 2.33 8.17
N ASP A 48 -6.08 1.68 7.30
CA ASP A 48 -6.08 0.23 7.08
C ASP A 48 -4.86 -0.17 6.24
N VAL A 49 -3.99 -1.02 6.80
CA VAL A 49 -2.76 -1.47 6.14
C VAL A 49 -3.04 -2.17 4.81
N TYR A 50 -4.13 -2.93 4.68
CA TYR A 50 -4.46 -3.64 3.45
C TYR A 50 -4.79 -2.64 2.35
N GLN A 51 -5.51 -1.58 2.69
CA GLN A 51 -5.80 -0.48 1.77
C GLN A 51 -4.53 0.30 1.39
N VAL A 52 -3.62 0.52 2.33
CA VAL A 52 -2.31 1.15 2.03
C VAL A 52 -1.50 0.26 1.09
N ALA A 53 -1.44 -1.05 1.34
CA ALA A 53 -0.76 -2.02 0.49
C ALA A 53 -1.33 -2.03 -0.94
N GLU A 54 -2.65 -1.97 -1.08
CA GLU A 54 -3.29 -1.82 -2.40
C GLU A 54 -2.88 -0.55 -3.12
N VAL A 55 -2.80 0.59 -2.41
CA VAL A 55 -2.37 1.87 -3.00
C VAL A 55 -0.91 1.79 -3.46
N VAL A 56 -0.01 1.26 -2.63
CA VAL A 56 1.41 1.06 -2.96
C VAL A 56 1.54 0.20 -4.21
N ARG A 57 0.89 -0.97 -4.23
CA ARG A 57 0.90 -1.89 -5.35
C ARG A 57 0.40 -1.25 -6.64
N ASN A 58 -0.77 -0.61 -6.60
CA ASN A 58 -1.38 -0.02 -7.78
C ASN A 58 -0.50 1.11 -8.35
N LEU A 59 0.08 1.94 -7.50
CA LEU A 59 1.00 3.00 -7.91
C LEU A 59 2.34 2.44 -8.44
N ALA A 60 2.89 1.39 -7.84
CA ALA A 60 4.11 0.74 -8.31
C ALA A 60 3.93 0.12 -9.71
N LEU A 61 2.85 -0.65 -9.92
CA LEU A 61 2.52 -1.21 -11.23
C LEU A 61 2.24 -0.11 -12.27
N ARG A 62 1.62 0.99 -11.85
CA ARG A 62 1.39 2.15 -12.71
C ARG A 62 2.69 2.83 -13.12
N ASP A 63 3.63 2.98 -12.19
CA ASP A 63 4.95 3.58 -12.45
C ASP A 63 5.73 2.75 -13.46
N GLN A 64 5.76 1.42 -13.27
CA GLN A 64 6.38 0.48 -14.21
C GLN A 64 5.74 0.51 -15.60
N ALA A 65 4.41 0.68 -15.68
CA ALA A 65 3.69 0.62 -16.95
C ALA A 65 3.73 1.91 -17.78
N LYS A 66 3.48 3.08 -17.17
CA LYS A 66 3.51 4.37 -17.90
C LYS A 66 4.08 5.55 -17.09
N GLY A 67 4.66 5.31 -15.93
CA GLY A 67 5.13 6.34 -15.01
C GLY A 67 4.03 7.01 -14.18
N LEU A 68 4.45 7.61 -13.06
CA LEU A 68 3.62 8.43 -12.17
C LEU A 68 3.79 9.93 -12.40
N SER A 69 2.69 10.68 -12.24
CA SER A 69 2.72 12.15 -12.13
C SER A 69 3.36 12.60 -10.80
N ALA A 70 3.75 13.87 -10.69
CA ALA A 70 4.33 14.41 -9.45
C ALA A 70 3.44 14.18 -8.21
N GLY A 71 2.12 14.36 -8.35
CA GLY A 71 1.17 14.10 -7.27
C GLY A 71 1.05 12.63 -6.89
N GLU A 72 1.06 11.74 -7.89
CA GLU A 72 1.05 10.29 -7.66
C GLU A 72 2.37 9.80 -7.04
N LYS A 73 3.52 10.36 -7.41
CA LYS A 73 4.82 10.07 -6.79
C LYS A 73 4.84 10.44 -5.31
N THR A 74 4.38 11.64 -4.97
CA THR A 74 4.27 12.07 -3.57
C THR A 74 3.34 11.15 -2.79
N LEU A 75 2.22 10.75 -3.38
CA LEU A 75 1.28 9.81 -2.76
C LEU A 75 1.90 8.42 -2.57
N TYR A 76 2.64 7.93 -3.57
CA TYR A 76 3.35 6.65 -3.53
C TYR A 76 4.38 6.63 -2.41
N THR A 77 5.26 7.64 -2.33
CA THR A 77 6.26 7.73 -1.27
C THR A 77 5.62 7.76 0.13
N LYS A 78 4.50 8.48 0.28
CA LYS A 78 3.78 8.52 1.54
C LYS A 78 3.15 7.18 1.90
N ALA A 79 2.53 6.50 0.94
CA ALA A 79 1.94 5.18 1.14
C ALA A 79 3.01 4.13 1.47
N LEU A 80 4.16 4.18 0.77
CA LEU A 80 5.29 3.30 0.99
C LEU A 80 5.87 3.47 2.39
N SER A 81 6.08 4.71 2.84
CA SER A 81 6.57 4.99 4.19
C SER A 81 5.64 4.43 5.27
N VAL A 82 4.33 4.63 5.13
CA VAL A 82 3.35 4.07 6.08
C VAL A 82 3.42 2.54 6.10
N LEU A 83 3.39 1.90 4.93
CA LEU A 83 3.42 0.44 4.82
C LEU A 83 4.70 -0.15 5.41
N VAL A 84 5.86 0.46 5.13
CA VAL A 84 7.16 0.01 5.62
C VAL A 84 7.24 0.11 7.13
N SER A 85 6.79 1.22 7.73
CA SER A 85 6.80 1.37 9.19
C SER A 85 5.88 0.36 9.89
N GLU A 86 4.69 0.09 9.34
CA GLU A 86 3.78 -0.93 9.90
C GLU A 86 4.37 -2.35 9.79
N LEU A 87 4.96 -2.70 8.64
CA LEU A 87 5.64 -3.99 8.44
C LEU A 87 6.90 -4.15 9.29
N ALA A 88 7.68 -3.08 9.46
CA ALA A 88 8.85 -3.07 10.32
C ALA A 88 8.48 -3.37 11.77
N PHE A 89 7.38 -2.76 12.23
CA PHE A 89 6.83 -3.01 13.56
C PHE A 89 6.30 -4.45 13.71
N ALA A 90 5.47 -4.92 12.77
CA ALA A 90 4.87 -6.26 12.81
C ALA A 90 5.91 -7.40 12.74
N LEU A 91 6.92 -7.25 11.88
CA LEU A 91 8.00 -8.23 11.71
C LEU A 91 9.14 -8.05 12.71
N ASN A 92 9.10 -7.02 13.56
CA ASN A 92 10.18 -6.61 14.46
C ASN A 92 11.55 -6.54 13.74
N THR A 93 11.56 -5.88 12.58
CA THR A 93 12.72 -5.76 11.69
C THR A 93 13.01 -4.29 11.38
N PRO A 94 14.27 -3.90 11.08
CA PRO A 94 14.55 -2.55 10.63
C PRO A 94 13.76 -2.15 9.38
N GLU A 95 13.36 -0.89 9.28
CA GLU A 95 12.61 -0.34 8.13
C GLU A 95 13.31 -0.60 6.80
N GLU A 96 14.65 -0.55 6.75
CA GLU A 96 15.43 -0.88 5.55
C GLU A 96 15.18 -2.31 5.05
N LYS A 97 15.09 -3.29 5.96
CA LYS A 97 14.78 -4.67 5.60
C LYS A 97 13.32 -4.85 5.20
N ALA A 98 12.40 -4.14 5.86
CA ALA A 98 10.99 -4.16 5.49
C ALA A 98 10.78 -3.54 4.10
N MET A 99 11.44 -2.43 3.80
CA MET A 99 11.45 -1.77 2.49
C MET A 99 11.93 -2.72 1.40
N ALA A 100 13.08 -3.38 1.59
CA ALA A 100 13.60 -4.34 0.63
C ALA A 100 12.62 -5.51 0.37
N LYS A 101 11.90 -5.97 1.41
CA LYS A 101 10.84 -7.00 1.24
C LYS A 101 9.67 -6.49 0.41
N VAL A 102 9.20 -5.26 0.67
CA VAL A 102 8.11 -4.64 -0.09
C VAL A 102 8.51 -4.46 -1.54
N GLU A 103 9.69 -3.91 -1.82
CA GLU A 103 10.18 -3.72 -3.19
C GLU A 103 10.34 -5.05 -3.95
N GLY A 104 10.83 -6.09 -3.26
CA GLY A 104 10.91 -7.44 -3.80
C GLY A 104 9.54 -8.04 -4.14
N ALA A 105 8.50 -7.71 -3.39
CA ALA A 105 7.13 -8.18 -3.65
C ALA A 105 6.42 -7.41 -4.80
N LEU A 106 6.90 -6.20 -5.12
CA LEU A 106 6.36 -5.34 -6.18
C LEU A 106 7.01 -5.58 -7.56
N SER A 107 8.03 -6.43 -7.62
CA SER A 107 8.78 -6.75 -8.85
C SER A 107 8.08 -7.78 -9.75
#